data_AF-A0A8H3E3J3-F1
#
_entry.id   AF-A0A8H3E3J3-F1
#
_cell.length_a   1.000
_cell.length_b   1.000
_cell.length_c   1.000
_cell.angle_alpha   90.00
_cell.angle_beta   90.00
_cell.angle_gamma   90.00
#
_symmetry.space_group_name_H-M   'P 1'
#
loop_
_entity.id
_entity.type
_entity.pdbx_description
1 polymer ?
#
loop_
_entity_poly.entity_id
_entity_poly.type
_entity_poly.pdbx_seq_one_letter_code
_entity_poly.pdbx_strand_id
1 'polypeptide(L)'
;MISGFSLLVLLSSFLTTLWSTVQSWFSRSSSSPQKSSPDKIDISYFASSCFELDAQTAFMPPEPPLPRLDGAYEQWEQLLDAASSNFTCPGDEDCVPESQVQFSECWRKAARELPVLSIRPFEFDIRRARRAHHVLAFITQYYVQSLPPREDTFDRSPITIPAPIAIPFVGVSRQLDIAPIVTYADTVLWNWELIDSSQPMTASNIRIKDLFTRDPQEEHFFLTSARIEIRGLEAMDIMAKCSLQIEGDTISAEDHTRLASHLARLAHVIDDISSILDAVREGCDPTFFYFTFRPWIRGADQGVDSPMWFYEGVDGQGVAMQCSGPSAGQSALMHAFDVFLDVVHPNSRASRGCSFAVNLPDTPPASPGMHGRDVNDISQCPFASKMSVVDSAYNPHVRSPQRQPTTGLDTPPLTPLESKIHPIIPADLKIPTHAQEPIDTSFLGRMRKYMPGGHQLFLDHLRSIRFGPVVRALTQDSPHLADSYNMALQALSRFRDAHIRVVTRYVICPARSKTIVRDPALDSGSVRGTGGTSLVPLLKVYRDETLSRRV
;
A
#
# COMPACT_ATOMS: atom_id res chain seq x y z
N MET A 1 -2.15 4.39 -62.99
CA MET A 1 -0.71 4.55 -63.28
C MET A 1 -0.51 5.96 -63.84
N ILE A 2 0.31 6.86 -63.29
CA ILE A 2 1.22 6.77 -62.14
C ILE A 2 1.00 8.00 -61.24
N SER A 3 0.72 7.77 -59.95
CA SER A 3 0.88 8.76 -58.88
C SER A 3 1.94 8.18 -57.95
N GLY A 4 3.14 8.76 -57.93
CA GLY A 4 4.28 8.13 -57.24
C GLY A 4 5.52 8.98 -56.99
N PHE A 5 5.52 10.27 -57.36
CA PHE A 5 6.74 11.10 -57.32
C PHE A 5 6.68 12.39 -56.48
N SER A 6 5.56 12.70 -55.82
CA SER A 6 5.47 13.86 -54.89
C SER A 6 5.71 13.53 -53.41
N LEU A 7 5.64 12.26 -53.00
CA LEU A 7 5.77 11.90 -51.58
C LEU A 7 7.23 11.72 -51.11
N LEU A 8 8.17 11.44 -52.03
CA LEU A 8 9.56 11.12 -51.70
C LEU A 8 10.48 12.34 -51.49
N VAL A 9 10.09 13.54 -51.97
CA VAL A 9 10.90 14.77 -51.83
C VAL A 9 10.64 15.47 -50.49
N LEU A 10 9.41 15.37 -49.94
CA LEU A 10 9.07 15.96 -48.64
C LEU A 10 9.61 15.17 -47.44
N LEU A 11 9.86 13.86 -47.61
CA LEU A 11 10.39 12.99 -46.56
C LEU A 11 11.90 13.16 -46.30
N SER A 12 12.70 13.55 -47.30
CA SER A 12 14.16 13.72 -47.12
C SER A 12 14.53 15.04 -46.41
N SER A 13 13.76 16.11 -46.61
CA SER A 13 13.99 17.41 -45.97
C SER A 13 13.62 17.42 -44.47
N PHE A 14 12.65 16.61 -44.06
CA PHE A 14 12.29 16.46 -42.63
C PHE A 14 13.33 15.65 -41.85
N LEU A 15 13.83 14.55 -42.41
CA LEU A 15 14.80 13.67 -41.74
C LEU A 15 16.18 14.33 -41.53
N THR A 16 16.62 15.18 -42.46
CA THR A 16 17.90 15.92 -42.37
C THR A 16 17.87 17.05 -41.32
N THR A 17 16.70 17.67 -41.13
CA THR A 17 16.50 18.71 -40.10
C THR A 17 16.40 18.10 -38.68
N LEU A 18 15.83 16.90 -38.56
CA LEU A 18 15.78 16.16 -37.31
C LEU A 18 17.17 15.68 -36.86
N TRP A 19 17.98 15.16 -37.79
CA TRP A 19 19.33 14.65 -37.49
C TRP A 19 20.32 15.75 -37.06
N SER A 20 20.29 16.91 -37.72
CA SER A 20 21.16 18.05 -37.36
C SER A 20 20.80 18.66 -35.99
N THR A 21 19.52 18.66 -35.62
CA THR A 21 19.06 19.06 -34.29
C THR A 21 19.55 18.10 -33.20
N VAL A 22 19.54 16.79 -33.48
CA VAL A 22 20.06 15.76 -32.55
C VAL A 22 21.58 15.85 -32.40
N GLN A 23 22.35 16.02 -33.48
CA GLN A 23 23.82 16.20 -33.38
C GLN A 23 24.22 17.50 -32.66
N SER A 24 23.45 18.59 -32.82
CA SER A 24 23.63 19.83 -32.05
C SER A 24 23.51 19.60 -30.54
N TRP A 25 22.55 18.76 -30.13
CA TRP A 25 22.34 18.38 -28.72
C TRP A 25 23.50 17.55 -28.16
N PHE A 26 24.01 16.58 -28.93
CA PHE A 26 25.17 15.77 -28.51
C PHE A 26 26.51 16.53 -28.53
N SER A 27 26.64 17.61 -29.30
CA SER A 27 27.93 18.32 -29.49
C SER A 27 28.18 19.46 -28.48
N ARG A 28 27.23 19.76 -27.58
CA ARG A 28 27.38 20.78 -26.52
C ARG A 28 27.58 20.17 -25.13
N SER A 29 28.69 19.46 -24.94
CA SER A 29 29.17 19.09 -23.60
C SER A 29 30.70 19.00 -23.50
N SER A 30 31.37 20.15 -23.39
CA SER A 30 32.82 20.21 -23.12
C SER A 30 33.28 21.46 -22.37
N SER A 31 32.68 21.71 -21.20
CA SER A 31 33.29 22.53 -20.15
C SER A 31 32.94 21.93 -18.79
N SER A 32 33.88 21.16 -18.23
CA SER A 32 33.71 20.41 -16.99
C SER A 32 33.69 21.30 -15.75
N PRO A 33 32.61 21.31 -14.95
CA PRO A 33 32.74 21.52 -13.52
C PRO A 33 33.46 20.30 -12.93
N GLN A 34 34.21 20.49 -11.84
CA GLN A 34 34.74 19.35 -11.09
C GLN A 34 33.57 18.47 -10.62
N LYS A 35 33.59 17.19 -11.00
CA LYS A 35 32.69 16.20 -10.38
C LYS A 35 33.09 16.08 -8.92
N SER A 36 32.31 16.66 -8.02
CA SER A 36 32.13 16.04 -6.71
C SER A 36 31.70 14.59 -6.94
N SER A 37 32.13 13.67 -6.07
CA SER A 37 31.47 12.36 -6.00
C SER A 37 29.97 12.61 -5.83
N PRO A 38 29.08 11.81 -6.44
CA PRO A 38 27.74 11.72 -5.88
C PRO A 38 27.92 11.32 -4.41
N ASP A 39 27.40 12.14 -3.50
CA ASP A 39 27.30 11.73 -2.11
C ASP A 39 26.50 10.43 -2.09
N LYS A 40 27.06 9.40 -1.45
CA LYS A 40 26.39 8.11 -1.35
C LYS A 40 25.04 8.35 -0.66
N ILE A 41 23.96 7.84 -1.26
CA ILE A 41 22.64 7.80 -0.63
C ILE A 41 22.78 6.95 0.64
N ASP A 42 22.40 7.52 1.78
CA ASP A 42 22.58 6.93 3.09
C ASP A 42 21.44 7.36 4.03
N ILE A 43 20.38 6.55 4.07
CA ILE A 43 19.32 6.67 5.07
C ILE A 43 19.60 5.83 6.33
N SER A 44 20.85 5.43 6.62
CA SER A 44 21.17 4.58 7.77
C SER A 44 20.72 5.16 9.12
N TYR A 45 20.68 6.49 9.23
CA TYR A 45 20.08 7.22 10.36
C TYR A 45 18.60 6.83 10.62
N PHE A 46 17.84 6.52 9.56
CA PHE A 46 16.47 5.97 9.63
C PHE A 46 16.41 4.43 9.48
N ALA A 47 17.53 3.73 9.34
CA ALA A 47 17.55 2.28 9.12
C ALA A 47 17.41 1.50 10.44
N SER A 48 16.25 1.60 11.07
CA SER A 48 15.83 0.64 12.09
C SER A 48 15.09 -0.53 11.44
N SER A 49 15.40 -1.76 11.86
CA SER A 49 14.69 -2.96 11.42
C SER A 49 13.18 -2.93 11.78
N CYS A 50 12.78 -2.13 12.77
CA CYS A 50 11.36 -1.96 13.12
C CYS A 50 10.61 -0.97 12.22
N PHE A 51 11.29 -0.21 11.36
CA PHE A 51 10.65 0.76 10.47
C PHE A 51 10.29 0.20 9.09
N GLU A 52 10.71 -1.03 8.77
CA GLU A 52 10.51 -1.63 7.43
C GLU A 52 11.00 -0.73 6.27
N LEU A 53 11.99 0.12 6.56
CA LEU A 53 12.71 0.97 5.62
C LEU A 53 14.02 0.31 5.21
N ASP A 54 14.34 0.33 3.92
CA ASP A 54 15.63 -0.13 3.41
C ASP A 54 16.54 1.01 2.97
N ALA A 55 17.85 0.86 3.23
CA ALA A 55 18.89 1.86 2.98
C ALA A 55 19.01 2.31 1.51
N GLN A 56 18.56 1.50 0.56
CA GLN A 56 18.68 1.71 -0.89
C GLN A 56 17.33 1.86 -1.60
N THR A 57 16.22 1.49 -0.96
CA THR A 57 14.87 1.50 -1.58
C THR A 57 13.80 2.21 -0.76
N ALA A 58 14.14 2.75 0.42
CA ALA A 58 13.25 3.46 1.33
C ALA A 58 11.98 2.64 1.68
N PHE A 59 10.78 3.10 1.31
CA PHE A 59 9.52 2.41 1.58
C PHE A 59 9.26 1.22 0.65
N MET A 60 9.95 1.13 -0.49
CA MET A 60 9.91 -0.05 -1.36
C MET A 60 10.73 -1.17 -0.71
N PRO A 61 10.31 -2.46 -0.77
CA PRO A 61 11.13 -3.58 -0.33
C PRO A 61 12.49 -3.65 -1.07
N PRO A 62 13.58 -4.10 -0.42
CA PRO A 62 14.90 -4.21 -1.04
C PRO A 62 14.98 -5.32 -2.10
N GLU A 63 14.26 -6.42 -1.87
CA GLU A 63 14.11 -7.52 -2.80
C GLU A 63 12.78 -7.40 -3.53
N PRO A 64 12.68 -7.88 -4.79
CA PRO A 64 11.38 -8.05 -5.45
C PRO A 64 10.41 -8.81 -4.55
N PRO A 65 9.14 -8.39 -4.43
CA PRO A 65 8.06 -9.15 -3.80
C PRO A 65 8.10 -10.64 -4.17
N LEU A 66 7.74 -11.51 -3.22
CA LEU A 66 7.70 -12.94 -3.49
C LEU A 66 6.68 -13.18 -4.62
N PRO A 67 7.05 -13.80 -5.74
CA PRO A 67 6.17 -13.87 -6.91
C PRO A 67 4.96 -14.77 -6.69
N ARG A 68 5.07 -15.76 -5.79
CA ARG A 68 4.05 -16.74 -5.47
C ARG A 68 4.29 -17.43 -4.11
N LEU A 69 3.24 -17.73 -3.37
CA LEU A 69 3.26 -18.64 -2.21
C LEU A 69 3.28 -20.11 -2.65
N ASP A 70 3.93 -20.96 -1.86
CA ASP A 70 4.05 -22.41 -2.12
C ASP A 70 3.23 -23.27 -1.13
N GLY A 71 3.29 -24.59 -1.31
CA GLY A 71 2.72 -25.56 -0.38
C GLY A 71 1.19 -25.52 -0.34
N ALA A 72 0.60 -25.47 0.85
CA ALA A 72 -0.85 -25.39 1.01
C ALA A 72 -1.45 -24.06 0.51
N TYR A 73 -0.66 -22.99 0.50
CA TYR A 73 -1.09 -21.62 0.17
C TYR A 73 -1.19 -21.36 -1.34
N GLU A 74 -0.61 -22.24 -2.16
CA GLU A 74 -0.75 -22.29 -3.61
C GLU A 74 -2.23 -22.27 -4.05
N GLN A 75 -3.16 -22.76 -3.22
CA GLN A 75 -4.61 -22.72 -3.47
C GLN A 75 -5.16 -21.28 -3.56
N TRP A 76 -4.62 -20.34 -2.77
CA TRP A 76 -4.99 -18.93 -2.87
C TRP A 76 -4.45 -18.31 -4.17
N GLU A 77 -3.21 -18.61 -4.52
CA GLU A 77 -2.57 -18.13 -5.75
C GLU A 77 -3.33 -18.64 -7.00
N GLN A 78 -3.75 -19.90 -7.02
CA GLN A 78 -4.60 -20.46 -8.08
C GLN A 78 -5.98 -19.80 -8.16
N LEU A 79 -6.57 -19.45 -7.02
CA LEU A 79 -7.84 -18.71 -6.98
C LEU A 79 -7.67 -17.28 -7.55
N LEU A 80 -6.54 -16.62 -7.24
CA LEU A 80 -6.18 -15.31 -7.81
C LEU A 80 -5.90 -15.39 -9.32
N ASP A 81 -5.12 -16.37 -9.78
CA ASP A 81 -4.84 -16.59 -11.21
C ASP A 81 -6.15 -16.80 -11.98
N ALA A 82 -7.06 -17.61 -11.44
CA ALA A 82 -8.36 -17.85 -12.03
C ALA A 82 -9.20 -16.57 -12.10
N ALA A 83 -9.18 -15.74 -11.05
CA ALA A 83 -9.87 -14.45 -11.04
C ALA A 83 -9.32 -13.51 -12.11
N SER A 84 -8.01 -13.21 -12.07
CA SER A 84 -7.36 -12.29 -12.99
C SER A 84 -7.42 -12.76 -14.44
N SER A 85 -7.35 -14.07 -14.69
CA SER A 85 -7.43 -14.61 -16.05
C SER A 85 -8.80 -14.47 -16.69
N ASN A 86 -9.89 -14.53 -15.91
CA ASN A 86 -11.25 -14.74 -16.43
C ASN A 86 -12.21 -13.58 -16.17
N PHE A 87 -12.06 -12.80 -15.09
CA PHE A 87 -12.88 -11.61 -14.90
C PHE A 87 -12.57 -10.54 -15.94
N THR A 88 -13.61 -9.91 -16.48
CA THR A 88 -13.51 -8.81 -17.45
C THR A 88 -14.25 -7.54 -17.00
N CYS A 89 -15.19 -7.66 -16.07
CA CYS A 89 -15.98 -6.55 -15.54
C CYS A 89 -16.44 -6.84 -14.09
N PRO A 90 -16.69 -5.79 -13.28
CA PRO A 90 -17.41 -5.91 -12.02
C PRO A 90 -18.80 -6.54 -12.23
N GLY A 91 -19.33 -7.15 -11.17
CA GLY A 91 -20.66 -7.78 -11.19
C GLY A 91 -21.81 -6.79 -11.13
N ASP A 92 -21.57 -5.52 -10.74
CA ASP A 92 -22.57 -4.46 -10.67
C ASP A 92 -22.63 -3.55 -11.91
N GLU A 93 -21.98 -3.93 -13.01
CA GLU A 93 -22.08 -3.22 -14.30
C GLU A 93 -23.46 -3.40 -14.97
N ASP A 94 -23.87 -2.40 -15.76
CA ASP A 94 -25.18 -2.37 -16.43
C ASP A 94 -25.40 -3.57 -17.39
N CYS A 95 -24.32 -4.16 -17.92
CA CYS A 95 -24.34 -5.20 -18.96
C CYS A 95 -23.29 -6.31 -18.72
N VAL A 96 -23.35 -7.02 -17.59
CA VAL A 96 -22.47 -8.19 -17.34
C VAL A 96 -22.84 -9.36 -18.27
N PRO A 97 -21.88 -9.95 -19.01
CA PRO A 97 -22.15 -11.14 -19.83
C PRO A 97 -22.58 -12.35 -19.00
N GLU A 98 -23.52 -13.15 -19.50
CA GLU A 98 -23.99 -14.38 -18.83
C GLU A 98 -22.83 -15.34 -18.46
N SER A 99 -21.81 -15.44 -19.31
CA SER A 99 -20.60 -16.24 -19.02
C SER A 99 -19.77 -15.68 -17.85
N GLN A 100 -19.75 -14.36 -17.66
CA GLN A 100 -19.14 -13.72 -16.48
C GLN A 100 -19.98 -14.00 -15.22
N VAL A 101 -21.32 -13.93 -15.29
CA VAL A 101 -22.20 -14.26 -14.15
C VAL A 101 -21.99 -15.72 -13.69
N GLN A 102 -21.97 -16.67 -14.63
CA GLN A 102 -21.76 -18.08 -14.34
C GLN A 102 -20.36 -18.36 -13.79
N PHE A 103 -19.32 -17.76 -14.38
CA PHE A 103 -17.95 -17.86 -13.85
C PHE A 103 -17.85 -17.26 -12.45
N SER A 104 -18.44 -16.09 -12.24
CA SER A 104 -18.43 -15.32 -10.99
C SER A 104 -18.98 -16.13 -9.81
N GLU A 105 -20.13 -16.81 -9.96
CA GLU A 105 -20.65 -17.68 -8.91
C GLU A 105 -19.87 -18.98 -8.73
N CYS A 106 -19.38 -19.60 -9.81
CA CYS A 106 -18.52 -20.79 -9.70
C CYS A 106 -17.21 -20.48 -8.95
N TRP A 107 -16.58 -19.35 -9.26
CA TRP A 107 -15.36 -18.89 -8.61
C TRP A 107 -15.61 -18.47 -7.15
N ARG A 108 -16.68 -17.72 -6.87
CA ARG A 108 -17.08 -17.40 -5.48
C ARG A 108 -17.41 -18.66 -4.67
N LYS A 109 -18.03 -19.65 -5.29
CA LYS A 109 -18.31 -20.95 -4.65
C LYS A 109 -16.99 -21.65 -4.27
N ALA A 110 -16.02 -21.71 -5.18
CA ALA A 110 -14.69 -22.25 -4.88
C ALA A 110 -14.03 -21.51 -3.70
N ALA A 111 -14.11 -20.17 -3.66
CA ALA A 111 -13.60 -19.36 -2.55
C ALA A 111 -14.28 -19.68 -1.19
N ARG A 112 -15.58 -20.02 -1.20
CA ARG A 112 -16.33 -20.47 -0.01
C ARG A 112 -15.98 -21.91 0.43
N GLU A 113 -15.56 -22.77 -0.51
CA GLU A 113 -15.27 -24.18 -0.28
C GLU A 113 -13.79 -24.47 0.06
N LEU A 114 -12.91 -23.46 0.02
CA LEU A 114 -11.52 -23.58 0.46
C LEU A 114 -11.41 -23.93 1.96
N PRO A 115 -10.34 -24.63 2.39
CA PRO A 115 -10.03 -24.78 3.80
C PRO A 115 -9.52 -23.45 4.41
N VAL A 116 -9.86 -23.19 5.67
CA VAL A 116 -9.24 -22.11 6.46
C VAL A 116 -7.78 -22.49 6.75
N LEU A 117 -6.82 -21.86 6.07
CA LEU A 117 -5.39 -22.12 6.28
C LEU A 117 -4.83 -21.33 7.48
N SER A 118 -3.90 -21.93 8.22
CA SER A 118 -3.19 -21.27 9.31
C SER A 118 -2.15 -20.30 8.78
N ILE A 119 -1.99 -19.14 9.43
CA ILE A 119 -1.04 -18.08 9.07
C ILE A 119 0.24 -18.09 9.90
N ARG A 120 0.38 -19.05 10.85
CA ARG A 120 1.57 -19.15 11.73
C ARG A 120 2.90 -19.18 10.96
N PRO A 121 3.04 -19.87 9.80
CA PRO A 121 4.28 -19.85 9.03
C PRO A 121 4.71 -18.47 8.50
N PHE A 122 3.83 -17.45 8.54
CA PHE A 122 4.15 -16.09 8.11
C PHE A 122 4.67 -15.20 9.26
N GLU A 123 4.51 -15.60 10.53
CA GLU A 123 4.91 -14.81 11.71
C GLU A 123 6.40 -14.42 11.72
N PHE A 124 7.23 -15.21 11.04
CA PHE A 124 8.69 -15.04 10.96
C PHE A 124 9.21 -14.85 9.53
N ASP A 125 8.32 -14.70 8.55
CA ASP A 125 8.68 -14.44 7.15
C ASP A 125 7.83 -13.29 6.60
N ILE A 126 8.35 -12.07 6.76
CA ILE A 126 7.72 -10.84 6.31
C ILE A 126 7.44 -10.83 4.80
N ARG A 127 8.26 -11.52 3.98
CA ARG A 127 8.11 -11.52 2.52
C ARG A 127 6.96 -12.42 2.09
N ARG A 128 6.78 -13.58 2.76
CA ARG A 128 5.59 -14.43 2.62
C ARG A 128 4.35 -13.78 3.23
N ALA A 129 4.45 -13.10 4.38
CA ALA A 129 3.34 -12.37 4.98
C ALA A 129 2.79 -11.27 4.04
N ARG A 130 3.67 -10.45 3.46
CA ARG A 130 3.30 -9.42 2.47
C ARG A 130 2.63 -10.03 1.22
N ARG A 131 3.14 -11.15 0.69
CA ARG A 131 2.50 -11.85 -0.44
C ARG A 131 1.14 -12.44 -0.05
N ALA A 132 1.00 -13.02 1.15
CA ALA A 132 -0.28 -13.51 1.64
C ALA A 132 -1.31 -12.38 1.79
N HIS A 133 -0.91 -11.22 2.33
CA HIS A 133 -1.77 -10.05 2.39
C HIS A 133 -2.24 -9.63 0.99
N HIS A 134 -1.30 -9.43 0.07
CA HIS A 134 -1.58 -9.05 -1.32
C HIS A 134 -2.57 -10.01 -2.00
N VAL A 135 -2.32 -11.32 -1.94
CA VAL A 135 -3.16 -12.34 -2.60
C VAL A 135 -4.56 -12.36 -1.99
N LEU A 136 -4.67 -12.37 -0.66
CA LEU A 136 -5.96 -12.38 0.05
C LEU A 136 -6.73 -11.06 -0.15
N ALA A 137 -6.04 -9.93 -0.27
CA ALA A 137 -6.62 -8.64 -0.58
C ALA A 137 -7.21 -8.61 -2.00
N PHE A 138 -6.47 -9.06 -3.01
CA PHE A 138 -6.98 -9.15 -4.38
C PHE A 138 -8.14 -10.16 -4.49
N ILE A 139 -8.06 -11.33 -3.85
CA ILE A 139 -9.17 -12.30 -3.80
C ILE A 139 -10.41 -11.68 -3.14
N THR A 140 -10.25 -11.03 -1.99
CA THR A 140 -11.37 -10.34 -1.30
C THR A 140 -11.99 -9.29 -2.20
N GLN A 141 -11.16 -8.52 -2.90
CA GLN A 141 -11.60 -7.47 -3.80
C GLN A 141 -12.36 -8.03 -5.01
N TYR A 142 -11.83 -9.07 -5.67
CA TYR A 142 -12.56 -9.80 -6.72
C TYR A 142 -13.87 -10.39 -6.19
N TYR A 143 -13.88 -11.00 -5.00
CA TYR A 143 -15.08 -11.60 -4.40
C TYR A 143 -16.19 -10.57 -4.19
N VAL A 144 -15.87 -9.40 -3.65
CA VAL A 144 -16.86 -8.34 -3.40
C VAL A 144 -17.28 -7.67 -4.70
N GLN A 145 -16.34 -7.25 -5.56
CA GLN A 145 -16.67 -6.45 -6.75
C GLN A 145 -17.28 -7.27 -7.89
N SER A 146 -17.19 -8.61 -7.85
CA SER A 146 -17.84 -9.49 -8.83
C SER A 146 -19.30 -9.85 -8.47
N LEU A 147 -19.82 -9.41 -7.32
CA LEU A 147 -21.20 -9.69 -6.89
C LEU A 147 -22.21 -9.04 -7.83
N PRO A 148 -23.34 -9.71 -8.15
CA PRO A 148 -24.41 -9.10 -8.93
C PRO A 148 -25.03 -7.91 -8.19
N PRO A 149 -25.79 -7.03 -8.88
CA PRO A 149 -26.58 -6.01 -8.21
C PRO A 149 -27.57 -6.66 -7.23
N ARG A 150 -27.85 -5.97 -6.12
CA ARG A 150 -28.86 -6.46 -5.16
C ARG A 150 -30.26 -6.36 -5.78
N GLU A 151 -31.09 -7.37 -5.53
CA GLU A 151 -32.49 -7.39 -5.98
C GLU A 151 -33.28 -6.22 -5.38
N ASP A 152 -33.05 -5.91 -4.11
CA ASP A 152 -33.59 -4.71 -3.44
C ASP A 152 -32.52 -3.62 -3.34
N THR A 153 -32.78 -2.47 -3.97
CA THR A 153 -31.92 -1.28 -3.94
C THR A 153 -31.90 -0.59 -2.57
N PHE A 154 -32.82 -0.94 -1.66
CA PHE A 154 -32.85 -0.50 -0.27
C PHE A 154 -32.16 -1.47 0.70
N ASP A 155 -31.69 -2.64 0.23
CA ASP A 155 -30.95 -3.54 1.10
C ASP A 155 -29.59 -2.93 1.50
N ARG A 156 -29.29 -2.99 2.79
CA ARG A 156 -28.07 -2.48 3.45
C ARG A 156 -27.35 -3.57 4.26
N SER A 157 -27.78 -4.83 4.13
CA SER A 157 -27.16 -5.97 4.81
C SER A 157 -25.66 -6.07 4.47
N PRO A 158 -24.78 -6.46 5.41
CA PRO A 158 -23.35 -6.55 5.13
C PRO A 158 -23.01 -7.54 4.01
N ILE A 159 -22.02 -7.20 3.17
CA ILE A 159 -21.45 -8.15 2.21
C ILE A 159 -20.57 -9.15 2.99
N THR A 160 -20.92 -10.43 2.96
CA THR A 160 -20.16 -11.46 3.70
C THR A 160 -18.96 -11.95 2.89
N ILE A 161 -17.76 -11.75 3.44
CA ILE A 161 -16.50 -12.33 2.97
C ILE A 161 -16.34 -13.68 3.73
N PRO A 162 -16.16 -14.80 3.02
CA PRO A 162 -16.26 -16.12 3.63
C PRO A 162 -15.04 -16.47 4.48
N ALA A 163 -15.25 -17.26 5.53
CA ALA A 163 -14.25 -17.60 6.54
C ALA A 163 -12.88 -18.10 5.99
N PRO A 164 -12.80 -18.91 4.92
CA PRO A 164 -11.52 -19.35 4.33
C PRO A 164 -10.64 -18.23 3.79
N ILE A 165 -11.22 -17.06 3.49
CA ILE A 165 -10.51 -15.85 3.09
C ILE A 165 -10.44 -14.86 4.26
N ALA A 166 -11.57 -14.61 4.93
CA ALA A 166 -11.70 -13.60 5.98
C ALA A 166 -10.77 -13.83 7.19
N ILE A 167 -10.70 -15.06 7.71
CA ILE A 167 -9.88 -15.41 8.87
C ILE A 167 -8.38 -15.22 8.59
N PRO A 168 -7.78 -15.86 7.56
CA PRO A 168 -6.36 -15.67 7.28
C PRO A 168 -6.05 -14.24 6.85
N PHE A 169 -6.94 -13.55 6.11
CA PHE A 169 -6.70 -12.18 5.67
C PHE A 169 -6.57 -11.25 6.87
N VAL A 170 -7.59 -11.20 7.74
CA VAL A 170 -7.54 -10.36 8.94
C VAL A 170 -6.38 -10.74 9.86
N GLY A 171 -6.04 -12.02 9.96
CA GLY A 171 -4.89 -12.45 10.77
C GLY A 171 -3.54 -11.97 10.22
N VAL A 172 -3.31 -12.04 8.89
CA VAL A 172 -2.08 -11.48 8.28
C VAL A 172 -2.06 -9.96 8.38
N SER A 173 -3.22 -9.30 8.18
CA SER A 173 -3.36 -7.86 8.38
C SER A 173 -2.99 -7.42 9.81
N ARG A 174 -3.33 -8.22 10.84
CA ARG A 174 -2.85 -8.00 12.23
C ARG A 174 -1.34 -8.18 12.37
N GLN A 175 -0.75 -9.22 11.78
CA GLN A 175 0.71 -9.45 11.82
C GLN A 175 1.50 -8.30 11.20
N LEU A 176 0.94 -7.62 10.19
CA LEU A 176 1.54 -6.51 9.47
C LEU A 176 1.12 -5.11 9.99
N ASP A 177 0.26 -5.03 11.03
CA ASP A 177 -0.46 -3.83 11.49
C ASP A 177 -1.02 -2.96 10.35
N ILE A 178 -1.68 -3.59 9.37
CA ILE A 178 -2.28 -2.94 8.19
C ILE A 178 -3.77 -3.28 8.11
N ALA A 179 -4.57 -2.47 7.41
CA ALA A 179 -6.00 -2.71 7.24
C ALA A 179 -6.30 -3.94 6.35
N PRO A 180 -7.31 -4.78 6.69
CA PRO A 180 -7.71 -5.96 5.90
C PRO A 180 -8.55 -5.61 4.68
N ILE A 181 -7.97 -4.82 3.77
CA ILE A 181 -8.51 -4.45 2.46
C ILE A 181 -7.34 -4.23 1.50
N VAL A 182 -7.57 -4.23 0.19
CA VAL A 182 -6.51 -3.89 -0.77
C VAL A 182 -6.02 -2.46 -0.55
N THR A 183 -4.73 -2.30 -0.26
CA THR A 183 -4.08 -1.04 0.10
C THR A 183 -3.13 -0.53 -0.99
N TYR A 184 -2.59 0.67 -0.80
CA TYR A 184 -1.44 1.16 -1.56
C TYR A 184 -0.21 0.24 -1.44
N ALA A 185 0.00 -0.43 -0.30
CA ALA A 185 1.08 -1.40 -0.16
C ALA A 185 0.86 -2.60 -1.09
N ASP A 186 -0.36 -3.16 -1.12
CA ASP A 186 -0.71 -4.28 -1.99
C ASP A 186 -0.69 -3.94 -3.47
N THR A 187 -0.96 -2.68 -3.84
CA THR A 187 -1.08 -2.27 -5.25
C THR A 187 0.19 -1.66 -5.84
N VAL A 188 1.13 -1.23 -4.99
CA VAL A 188 2.36 -0.54 -5.42
C VAL A 188 3.59 -1.18 -4.77
N LEU A 189 3.71 -1.12 -3.44
CA LEU A 189 4.95 -1.49 -2.74
C LEU A 189 5.27 -2.99 -2.81
N TRP A 190 4.23 -3.84 -2.83
CA TRP A 190 4.33 -5.30 -2.81
C TRP A 190 3.95 -5.95 -4.15
N ASN A 191 3.75 -5.15 -5.21
CA ASN A 191 3.23 -5.59 -6.51
C ASN A 191 4.12 -5.14 -7.68
N TRP A 192 5.41 -5.43 -7.60
CA TRP A 192 6.37 -5.14 -8.67
C TRP A 192 7.32 -6.29 -8.88
N GLU A 193 7.92 -6.34 -10.07
CA GLU A 193 9.04 -7.22 -10.37
C GLU A 193 10.05 -6.51 -11.30
N LEU A 194 11.28 -7.01 -11.34
CA LEU A 194 12.33 -6.48 -12.22
C LEU A 194 12.07 -6.90 -13.67
N ILE A 195 12.24 -5.97 -14.61
CA ILE A 195 12.17 -6.28 -16.06
C ILE A 195 13.42 -7.08 -16.47
N ASP A 196 14.60 -6.61 -16.07
CA ASP A 196 15.85 -7.35 -16.10
C ASP A 196 16.30 -7.64 -14.68
N SER A 197 16.20 -8.91 -14.27
CA SER A 197 16.62 -9.42 -12.96
C SER A 197 18.12 -9.30 -12.67
N SER A 198 18.96 -9.01 -13.67
CA SER A 198 20.39 -8.74 -13.49
C SER A 198 20.70 -7.28 -13.13
N GLN A 199 19.73 -6.38 -13.26
CA GLN A 199 19.86 -4.94 -13.04
C GLN A 199 19.13 -4.52 -11.75
N PRO A 200 19.59 -3.45 -11.07
CA PRO A 200 18.94 -2.97 -9.85
C PRO A 200 17.53 -2.42 -10.12
N MET A 201 16.73 -2.28 -9.05
CA MET A 201 15.46 -1.56 -9.12
C MET A 201 15.72 -0.10 -9.53
N THR A 202 15.07 0.33 -10.61
CA THR A 202 15.06 1.71 -11.10
C THR A 202 13.69 2.01 -11.71
N ALA A 203 13.36 3.30 -11.88
CA ALA A 203 12.10 3.75 -12.47
C ALA A 203 11.79 3.20 -13.89
N SER A 204 12.80 2.65 -14.57
CA SER A 204 12.70 2.01 -15.90
C SER A 204 12.96 0.50 -15.90
N ASN A 205 13.31 -0.11 -14.76
CA ASN A 205 13.58 -1.55 -14.63
C ASN A 205 12.57 -2.27 -13.72
N ILE A 206 11.40 -1.67 -13.47
CA ILE A 206 10.30 -2.32 -12.77
C ILE A 206 9.03 -2.30 -13.60
N ARG A 207 8.19 -3.31 -13.38
CA ARG A 207 6.83 -3.42 -13.93
C ARG A 207 5.86 -3.88 -12.83
N ILE A 208 4.57 -3.65 -13.01
CA ILE A 208 3.54 -4.05 -12.04
C ILE A 208 3.03 -5.44 -12.40
N LYS A 209 2.92 -6.35 -11.42
CA LYS A 209 2.70 -7.77 -11.69
C LYS A 209 1.22 -8.14 -11.81
N ASP A 210 0.47 -8.00 -10.71
CA ASP A 210 -0.92 -8.44 -10.60
C ASP A 210 -1.86 -7.24 -10.82
N LEU A 211 -2.82 -7.38 -11.75
CA LEU A 211 -3.71 -6.31 -12.22
C LEU A 211 -5.16 -6.82 -12.26
N PHE A 212 -6.12 -5.93 -12.00
CA PHE A 212 -7.54 -6.25 -11.98
C PHE A 212 -8.13 -6.42 -13.40
N THR A 213 -7.79 -5.50 -14.30
CA THR A 213 -8.26 -5.43 -15.69
C THR A 213 -7.29 -6.07 -16.68
N ARG A 214 -6.00 -6.13 -16.32
CA ARG A 214 -4.86 -6.47 -17.20
C ARG A 214 -4.65 -5.51 -18.37
N ASP A 215 -5.29 -4.34 -18.37
CA ASP A 215 -5.04 -3.29 -19.36
C ASP A 215 -3.73 -2.55 -19.01
N PRO A 216 -2.84 -2.26 -19.97
CA PRO A 216 -1.62 -1.49 -19.73
C PRO A 216 -1.85 -0.11 -19.08
N GLN A 217 -3.05 0.45 -19.19
CA GLN A 217 -3.42 1.71 -18.54
C GLN A 217 -3.55 1.59 -17.00
N GLU A 218 -3.92 0.42 -16.50
CA GLU A 218 -3.90 0.13 -15.06
C GLU A 218 -2.46 -0.02 -14.57
N GLU A 219 -1.63 -0.75 -15.32
CA GLU A 219 -0.19 -0.84 -15.03
C GLU A 219 0.44 0.55 -14.99
N HIS A 220 0.21 1.41 -15.98
CA HIS A 220 0.79 2.76 -16.00
C HIS A 220 0.36 3.61 -14.80
N PHE A 221 -0.86 3.43 -14.29
CA PHE A 221 -1.36 4.12 -13.09
C PHE A 221 -0.57 3.71 -11.82
N PHE A 222 -0.42 2.41 -11.58
CA PHE A 222 0.34 1.91 -10.42
C PHE A 222 1.85 2.09 -10.59
N LEU A 223 2.39 1.94 -11.80
CA LEU A 223 3.81 2.16 -12.12
C LEU A 223 4.21 3.63 -11.95
N THR A 224 3.32 4.58 -12.27
CA THR A 224 3.53 6.00 -11.94
C THR A 224 3.68 6.20 -10.43
N SER A 225 2.90 5.49 -9.63
CA SER A 225 3.00 5.53 -8.16
C SER A 225 4.32 4.90 -7.66
N ALA A 226 4.72 3.75 -8.18
CA ALA A 226 5.99 3.11 -7.82
C ALA A 226 7.21 3.97 -8.19
N ARG A 227 7.15 4.70 -9.32
CA ARG A 227 8.18 5.66 -9.73
C ARG A 227 8.31 6.86 -8.77
N ILE A 228 7.21 7.30 -8.15
CA ILE A 228 7.24 8.33 -7.10
C ILE A 228 7.97 7.80 -5.86
N GLU A 229 7.67 6.59 -5.41
CA GLU A 229 8.34 5.97 -4.24
C GLU A 229 9.84 5.77 -4.49
N ILE A 230 10.24 5.29 -5.69
CA ILE A 230 11.65 5.19 -6.09
C ILE A 230 12.34 6.57 -6.11
N ARG A 231 11.67 7.61 -6.64
CA ARG A 231 12.20 8.99 -6.62
C ARG A 231 12.34 9.53 -5.19
N GLY A 232 11.46 9.08 -4.28
CA GLY A 232 11.41 9.40 -2.87
C GLY A 232 12.63 8.98 -2.05
N LEU A 233 13.42 8.01 -2.52
CA LEU A 233 14.67 7.60 -1.85
C LEU A 233 15.60 8.79 -1.57
N GLU A 234 15.79 9.69 -2.54
CA GLU A 234 16.64 10.88 -2.35
C GLU A 234 16.00 11.88 -1.37
N ALA A 235 14.67 12.00 -1.35
CA ALA A 235 13.98 12.82 -0.36
C ALA A 235 14.22 12.30 1.06
N MET A 236 14.18 10.98 1.26
CA MET A 236 14.45 10.34 2.54
C MET A 236 15.91 10.51 2.99
N ASP A 237 16.88 10.41 2.08
CA ASP A 237 18.30 10.69 2.30
C ASP A 237 18.54 12.15 2.74
N ILE A 238 17.88 13.09 2.07
CA ILE A 238 17.93 14.50 2.43
C ILE A 238 17.31 14.74 3.81
N MET A 239 16.15 14.12 4.11
CA MET A 239 15.51 14.21 5.43
C MET A 239 16.41 13.63 6.54
N ALA A 240 17.11 12.52 6.28
CA ALA A 240 18.05 11.92 7.22
C ALA A 240 19.24 12.84 7.51
N LYS A 241 19.89 13.35 6.46
CA LYS A 241 21.04 14.28 6.56
C LYS A 241 20.66 15.57 7.30
N CYS A 242 19.49 16.13 7.00
CA CYS A 242 18.94 17.28 7.69
C CYS A 242 18.60 17.01 9.17
N SER A 243 18.04 15.84 9.48
CA SER A 243 17.68 15.45 10.86
C SER A 243 18.93 15.30 11.72
N LEU A 244 19.94 14.57 11.24
CA LEU A 244 21.23 14.41 11.92
C LEU A 244 21.95 15.75 12.17
N GLN A 245 21.81 16.72 11.25
CA GLN A 245 22.42 18.05 11.39
C GLN A 245 21.83 18.90 12.52
N ILE A 246 20.60 18.61 13.00
CA ILE A 246 19.95 19.38 14.08
C ILE A 246 20.00 18.70 15.46
N GLU A 247 20.61 17.53 15.59
CA GLU A 247 20.74 16.83 16.88
C GLU A 247 21.85 17.40 17.79
N GLY A 248 22.69 18.31 17.28
CA GLY A 248 23.78 18.93 18.04
C GLY A 248 23.34 20.09 18.94
N ASP A 249 24.00 20.26 20.10
CA ASP A 249 23.70 21.30 21.10
C ASP A 249 23.85 22.75 20.58
N THR A 250 24.53 22.96 19.45
CA THR A 250 24.71 24.28 18.83
C THR A 250 24.88 24.13 17.33
N ILE A 251 24.05 24.85 16.55
CA ILE A 251 24.06 24.81 15.09
C ILE A 251 24.89 25.98 14.56
N SER A 252 25.85 25.70 13.69
CA SER A 252 26.76 26.72 13.17
C SER A 252 26.22 27.44 11.92
N ALA A 253 26.85 28.55 11.53
CA ALA A 253 26.53 29.21 10.26
C ALA A 253 26.85 28.33 9.02
N GLU A 254 27.79 27.38 9.15
CA GLU A 254 28.05 26.37 8.11
C GLU A 254 26.90 25.37 8.03
N ASP A 255 26.37 24.92 9.16
CA ASP A 255 25.21 24.03 9.21
C ASP A 255 23.94 24.70 8.70
N HIS A 256 23.72 26.00 8.97
CA HIS A 256 22.67 26.79 8.31
C HIS A 256 22.79 26.74 6.77
N THR A 257 24.01 26.81 6.24
CA THR A 257 24.28 26.77 4.79
C THR A 257 24.05 25.37 4.21
N ARG A 258 24.43 24.32 4.96
CA ARG A 258 24.23 22.91 4.58
C ARG A 258 22.75 22.52 4.60
N LEU A 259 22.02 22.89 5.66
CA LEU A 259 20.56 22.72 5.77
C LEU A 259 19.83 23.45 4.62
N ALA A 260 20.23 24.69 4.31
CA ALA A 260 19.67 25.43 3.18
C ALA A 260 19.89 24.70 1.84
N SER A 261 21.12 24.23 1.57
CA SER A 261 21.44 23.46 0.37
C SER A 261 20.61 22.16 0.26
N HIS A 262 20.49 21.42 1.35
CA HIS A 262 19.67 20.21 1.41
C HIS A 262 18.17 20.50 1.19
N LEU A 263 17.60 21.53 1.82
CA LEU A 263 16.20 21.93 1.62
C LEU A 263 15.92 22.41 0.18
N ALA A 264 16.84 23.15 -0.42
CA ALA A 264 16.76 23.52 -1.84
C ALA A 264 16.80 22.28 -2.76
N ARG A 265 17.64 21.27 -2.44
CA ARG A 265 17.64 20.00 -3.16
C ARG A 265 16.34 19.22 -2.95
N LEU A 266 15.77 19.21 -1.74
CA LEU A 266 14.48 18.57 -1.44
C LEU A 266 13.35 19.17 -2.29
N ALA A 267 13.34 20.50 -2.48
CA ALA A 267 12.38 21.17 -3.35
C ALA A 267 12.43 20.63 -4.79
N HIS A 268 13.64 20.43 -5.34
CA HIS A 268 13.82 19.82 -6.66
C HIS A 268 13.35 18.35 -6.71
N VAL A 269 13.60 17.55 -5.67
CA VAL A 269 13.08 16.17 -5.59
C VAL A 269 11.55 16.15 -5.62
N ILE A 270 10.89 17.10 -4.93
CA ILE A 270 9.42 17.20 -4.90
C ILE A 270 8.87 17.70 -6.26
N ASP A 271 9.57 18.59 -6.97
CA ASP A 271 9.21 19.00 -8.34
C ASP A 271 9.36 17.84 -9.35
N ASP A 272 10.39 16.98 -9.20
CA ASP A 272 10.53 15.76 -9.99
C ASP A 272 9.37 14.79 -9.73
N ILE A 273 9.02 14.56 -8.45
CA ILE A 273 7.85 13.75 -8.04
C ILE A 273 6.55 14.31 -8.63
N SER A 274 6.39 15.64 -8.63
CA SER A 274 5.25 16.32 -9.24
C SER A 274 5.17 16.06 -10.75
N SER A 275 6.31 16.05 -11.42
CA SER A 275 6.42 15.79 -12.85
C SER A 275 6.07 14.32 -13.19
N ILE A 276 6.51 13.38 -12.35
CA ILE A 276 6.13 11.95 -12.47
C ILE A 276 4.62 11.78 -12.29
N LEU A 277 4.02 12.40 -11.27
CA LEU A 277 2.57 12.35 -11.05
C LEU A 277 1.79 12.91 -12.25
N ASP A 278 2.20 14.06 -12.79
CA ASP A 278 1.53 14.70 -13.93
C ASP A 278 1.63 13.85 -15.22
N ALA A 279 2.61 12.94 -15.33
CA ALA A 279 2.80 12.00 -16.45
C ALA A 279 1.85 10.78 -16.44
N VAL A 280 1.00 10.61 -15.41
CA VAL A 280 -0.05 9.56 -15.43
C VAL A 280 -0.97 9.66 -16.66
N ARG A 281 -1.16 10.89 -17.17
CA ARG A 281 -1.94 11.22 -18.38
C ARG A 281 -1.40 10.67 -19.70
N GLU A 282 -0.16 10.18 -19.70
CA GLU A 282 0.55 9.76 -20.91
C GLU A 282 0.27 8.28 -21.22
N GLY A 283 -0.18 7.50 -20.23
CA GLY A 283 -0.47 6.08 -20.38
C GLY A 283 -1.74 5.59 -19.67
N CYS A 284 -2.56 6.43 -19.06
CA CYS A 284 -3.83 6.03 -18.44
C CYS A 284 -4.97 7.01 -18.82
N ASP A 285 -6.01 6.57 -19.52
CA ASP A 285 -7.14 7.45 -19.86
C ASP A 285 -8.06 7.70 -18.64
N PRO A 286 -8.54 8.94 -18.42
CA PRO A 286 -9.47 9.26 -17.32
C PRO A 286 -10.81 8.50 -17.34
N THR A 287 -11.32 8.17 -18.53
CA THR A 287 -12.57 7.42 -18.73
C THR A 287 -12.35 5.96 -18.35
N PHE A 288 -11.26 5.36 -18.86
CA PHE A 288 -10.82 4.01 -18.47
C PHE A 288 -10.62 3.91 -16.95
N PHE A 289 -9.86 4.85 -16.36
CA PHE A 289 -9.63 4.87 -14.92
C PHE A 289 -10.95 4.94 -14.15
N TYR A 290 -11.86 5.86 -14.50
CA TYR A 290 -13.05 6.08 -13.68
C TYR A 290 -14.13 5.01 -13.84
N PHE A 291 -14.35 4.52 -15.07
CA PHE A 291 -15.46 3.61 -15.39
C PHE A 291 -15.06 2.15 -15.53
N THR A 292 -13.81 1.82 -15.89
CA THR A 292 -13.38 0.42 -16.08
C THR A 292 -12.55 -0.10 -14.92
N PHE A 293 -11.56 0.69 -14.47
CA PHE A 293 -10.62 0.24 -13.45
C PHE A 293 -11.04 0.59 -12.01
N ARG A 294 -11.41 1.84 -11.72
CA ARG A 294 -11.80 2.30 -10.38
C ARG A 294 -12.90 1.44 -9.70
N PRO A 295 -13.93 0.91 -10.41
CA PRO A 295 -14.90 0.01 -9.78
C PRO A 295 -14.26 -1.18 -9.05
N TRP A 296 -13.19 -1.75 -9.61
CA TRP A 296 -12.45 -2.86 -9.01
C TRP A 296 -11.78 -2.50 -7.69
N ILE A 297 -11.44 -1.23 -7.43
CA ILE A 297 -10.71 -0.80 -6.22
C ILE A 297 -11.57 0.05 -5.26
N ARG A 298 -12.89 -0.13 -5.28
CA ARG A 298 -13.82 0.48 -4.31
C ARG A 298 -13.72 -0.20 -2.95
N GLY A 299 -13.69 0.59 -1.87
CA GLY A 299 -13.85 0.07 -0.50
C GLY A 299 -15.30 0.03 -0.03
N ALA A 300 -15.53 -0.34 1.24
CA ALA A 300 -16.85 -0.41 1.87
C ALA A 300 -17.46 0.97 2.24
N ASP A 301 -16.77 2.07 1.94
CA ASP A 301 -17.04 3.43 2.40
C ASP A 301 -17.49 4.41 1.30
N GLN A 302 -17.99 3.91 0.17
CA GLN A 302 -18.34 4.73 -1.00
C GLN A 302 -19.50 5.73 -0.75
N GLY A 303 -20.28 5.55 0.32
CA GLY A 303 -21.38 6.43 0.70
C GLY A 303 -21.99 6.06 2.06
N VAL A 304 -22.99 6.83 2.50
CA VAL A 304 -23.77 6.54 3.72
C VAL A 304 -24.58 5.24 3.57
N ASP A 305 -24.99 4.96 2.34
CA ASP A 305 -25.77 3.77 1.93
C ASP A 305 -24.92 2.55 1.53
N SER A 306 -23.59 2.64 1.57
CA SER A 306 -22.74 1.51 1.20
C SER A 306 -22.80 0.40 2.26
N PRO A 307 -23.03 -0.87 1.88
CA PRO A 307 -23.03 -1.96 2.83
C PRO A 307 -21.63 -2.17 3.40
N MET A 308 -21.55 -2.39 4.72
CA MET A 308 -20.32 -2.82 5.37
C MET A 308 -19.89 -4.20 4.87
N TRP A 309 -18.61 -4.55 5.04
CA TRP A 309 -18.12 -5.89 4.75
C TRP A 309 -18.05 -6.70 6.05
N PHE A 310 -18.63 -7.89 6.07
CA PHE A 310 -18.64 -8.79 7.22
C PHE A 310 -17.62 -9.91 7.00
N TYR A 311 -16.60 -9.94 7.83
CA TYR A 311 -15.49 -10.89 7.75
C TYR A 311 -15.84 -12.10 8.62
N GLU A 312 -16.39 -13.14 8.01
CA GLU A 312 -16.96 -14.31 8.68
C GLU A 312 -15.93 -15.03 9.57
N GLY A 313 -16.35 -15.45 10.77
CA GLY A 313 -15.57 -16.32 11.67
C GLY A 313 -14.34 -15.70 12.34
N VAL A 314 -13.96 -14.45 12.02
CA VAL A 314 -12.74 -13.77 12.52
C VAL A 314 -12.64 -13.68 14.05
N ASP A 315 -13.78 -13.54 14.74
CA ASP A 315 -13.91 -13.57 16.21
C ASP A 315 -14.80 -14.75 16.67
N GLY A 316 -15.02 -15.73 15.80
CA GLY A 316 -15.92 -16.87 16.01
C GLY A 316 -17.33 -16.70 15.49
N GLN A 317 -17.75 -15.47 15.17
CA GLN A 317 -19.00 -15.20 14.43
C GLN A 317 -18.68 -14.42 13.15
N GLY A 318 -17.95 -13.33 13.30
CA GLY A 318 -17.45 -12.48 12.23
C GLY A 318 -17.60 -10.99 12.59
N VAL A 319 -16.77 -10.16 11.96
CA VAL A 319 -16.68 -8.73 12.28
C VAL A 319 -17.11 -7.89 11.09
N ALA A 320 -18.06 -6.98 11.30
CA ALA A 320 -18.41 -5.96 10.31
C ALA A 320 -17.38 -4.83 10.31
N MET A 321 -16.78 -4.55 9.15
CA MET A 321 -15.83 -3.46 8.96
C MET A 321 -16.24 -2.54 7.81
N GLN A 322 -15.97 -1.25 7.96
CA GLN A 322 -16.08 -0.26 6.90
C GLN A 322 -14.70 0.34 6.62
N CYS A 323 -14.00 -0.17 5.61
CA CYS A 323 -12.65 0.24 5.26
C CYS A 323 -12.57 0.74 3.81
N SER A 324 -11.67 1.69 3.60
CA SER A 324 -11.49 2.46 2.37
C SER A 324 -10.64 1.72 1.34
N GLY A 325 -10.95 1.92 0.06
CA GLY A 325 -10.09 1.42 -1.03
C GLY A 325 -8.72 2.11 -1.08
N PRO A 326 -7.80 1.62 -1.92
CA PRO A 326 -6.45 2.15 -2.01
C PRO A 326 -6.46 3.62 -2.49
N SER A 327 -5.56 4.43 -1.94
CA SER A 327 -5.43 5.83 -2.32
C SER A 327 -4.01 6.35 -2.08
N ALA A 328 -3.60 7.39 -2.80
CA ALA A 328 -2.31 8.06 -2.59
C ALA A 328 -2.14 8.63 -1.16
N GLY A 329 -3.22 8.82 -0.41
CA GLY A 329 -3.17 9.18 1.02
C GLY A 329 -2.59 8.10 1.93
N GLN A 330 -2.41 6.88 1.42
CA GLN A 330 -1.80 5.74 2.13
C GLN A 330 -0.29 5.58 1.83
N SER A 331 0.30 6.45 1.00
CA SER A 331 1.77 6.51 0.83
C SER A 331 2.42 7.16 2.05
N ALA A 332 3.34 6.45 2.69
CA ALA A 332 4.08 6.96 3.84
C ALA A 332 5.04 8.10 3.47
N LEU A 333 5.59 8.10 2.24
CA LEU A 333 6.41 9.18 1.71
C LEU A 333 5.67 10.53 1.70
N MET A 334 4.38 10.53 1.33
CA MET A 334 3.56 11.75 1.35
C MET A 334 3.39 12.32 2.76
N HIS A 335 3.31 11.45 3.78
CA HIS A 335 3.23 11.87 5.19
C HIS A 335 4.60 12.29 5.72
N ALA A 336 5.69 11.70 5.23
CA ALA A 336 7.05 12.06 5.62
C ALA A 336 7.36 13.51 5.24
N PHE A 337 6.98 13.97 4.04
CA PHE A 337 7.09 15.38 3.64
C PHE A 337 6.36 16.31 4.61
N ASP A 338 5.15 15.94 5.02
CA ASP A 338 4.30 16.76 5.88
C ASP A 338 4.84 16.86 7.30
N VAL A 339 5.22 15.72 7.89
CA VAL A 339 5.81 15.65 9.24
C VAL A 339 7.15 16.39 9.27
N PHE A 340 7.99 16.21 8.26
CA PHE A 340 9.30 16.86 8.18
C PHE A 340 9.18 18.39 8.04
N LEU A 341 8.27 18.89 7.18
CA LEU A 341 8.07 20.32 6.93
C LEU A 341 7.03 20.99 7.88
N ASP A 342 6.71 20.38 9.03
CA ASP A 342 5.80 20.92 10.05
C ASP A 342 4.37 21.24 9.51
N VAL A 343 3.91 20.52 8.49
CA VAL A 343 2.58 20.69 7.91
C VAL A 343 1.56 19.89 8.71
N VAL A 344 0.69 20.59 9.44
CA VAL A 344 -0.36 19.99 10.27
C VAL A 344 -1.72 20.16 9.61
N HIS A 345 -2.49 19.06 9.54
CA HIS A 345 -3.80 19.04 8.91
C HIS A 345 -4.93 19.13 9.93
N PRO A 346 -6.05 19.80 9.63
CA PRO A 346 -7.15 19.94 10.58
C PRO A 346 -7.89 18.62 10.82
N ASN A 347 -8.23 18.37 12.09
CA ASN A 347 -9.09 17.27 12.50
C ASN A 347 -10.47 17.37 11.82
N SER A 348 -10.83 16.34 11.05
CA SER A 348 -12.12 16.29 10.36
C SER A 348 -13.21 15.71 11.26
N ARG A 349 -14.40 16.33 11.27
CA ARG A 349 -15.64 15.69 11.73
C ARG A 349 -16.25 14.94 10.53
N ALA A 350 -16.85 13.77 10.80
CA ALA A 350 -17.69 12.98 9.87
C ALA A 350 -16.99 12.08 8.80
N SER A 351 -15.96 11.34 9.19
CA SER A 351 -15.72 9.99 8.62
C SER A 351 -15.19 9.09 9.73
N ARG A 352 -15.89 7.98 10.00
CA ARG A 352 -15.30 6.84 10.72
C ARG A 352 -14.18 6.31 9.81
N GLY A 353 -13.02 6.02 10.38
CA GLY A 353 -11.94 5.35 9.63
C GLY A 353 -12.29 3.89 9.41
N CYS A 354 -11.31 3.10 8.92
CA CYS A 354 -11.41 1.64 8.97
C CYS A 354 -11.80 1.24 10.40
N SER A 355 -12.98 0.65 10.59
CA SER A 355 -13.44 0.23 11.92
C SER A 355 -12.72 -1.02 12.43
N PHE A 356 -11.63 -1.41 11.77
CA PHE A 356 -10.60 -2.30 12.25
C PHE A 356 -9.94 -1.71 13.51
N ALA A 357 -10.58 -1.95 14.66
CA ALA A 357 -9.91 -1.81 15.93
C ALA A 357 -8.90 -2.94 16.07
N VAL A 358 -7.64 -2.59 16.35
CA VAL A 358 -6.59 -3.55 16.74
C VAL A 358 -6.97 -4.29 18.05
N ASN A 359 -7.98 -3.79 18.77
CA ASN A 359 -8.56 -4.38 19.99
C ASN A 359 -9.58 -5.53 19.72
N LEU A 360 -9.37 -6.35 18.70
CA LEU A 360 -10.03 -7.65 18.57
C LEU A 360 -9.17 -8.69 19.30
N PRO A 361 -9.73 -9.65 20.06
CA PRO A 361 -8.94 -10.58 20.85
C PRO A 361 -7.93 -11.36 20.00
N ASP A 362 -6.71 -11.51 20.52
CA ASP A 362 -5.55 -12.11 19.83
C ASP A 362 -5.76 -13.58 19.45
N THR A 363 -6.72 -14.26 20.10
CA THR A 363 -7.04 -15.66 19.86
C THR A 363 -8.14 -15.82 18.80
N PRO A 364 -7.91 -16.53 17.69
CA PRO A 364 -9.01 -17.13 16.96
C PRO A 364 -9.70 -18.15 17.89
N PRO A 365 -11.04 -18.16 17.99
CA PRO A 365 -11.72 -19.15 18.81
C PRO A 365 -11.57 -20.55 18.21
N ALA A 366 -11.73 -21.56 19.07
CA ALA A 366 -11.70 -22.97 18.66
C ALA A 366 -12.72 -23.25 17.55
N SER A 367 -12.36 -24.15 16.64
CA SER A 367 -13.13 -24.48 15.44
C SER A 367 -14.61 -24.79 15.77
N PRO A 368 -15.58 -24.28 14.98
CA PRO A 368 -16.99 -24.57 15.20
C PRO A 368 -17.30 -26.02 14.85
N GLY A 369 -17.37 -26.89 15.86
CA GLY A 369 -17.65 -28.32 15.67
C GLY A 369 -18.11 -29.02 16.94
N MET A 370 -19.29 -29.64 16.85
CA MET A 370 -19.92 -30.53 17.85
C MET A 370 -20.43 -29.90 19.15
N HIS A 371 -21.72 -29.53 19.14
CA HIS A 371 -22.57 -29.67 20.33
C HIS A 371 -23.34 -31.00 20.28
N GLY A 372 -23.19 -31.81 21.33
CA GLY A 372 -24.16 -32.83 21.74
C GLY A 372 -24.15 -34.17 21.02
N ARG A 373 -23.31 -35.11 21.49
CA ARG A 373 -23.75 -36.40 22.05
C ARG A 373 -22.61 -37.17 22.72
N ASP A 374 -22.98 -38.16 23.54
CA ASP A 374 -22.14 -38.80 24.56
C ASP A 374 -20.76 -39.28 24.11
N VAL A 375 -19.77 -38.95 24.95
CA VAL A 375 -18.41 -39.51 24.90
C VAL A 375 -18.35 -40.66 25.91
N ASN A 376 -18.63 -41.91 25.48
CA ASN A 376 -18.25 -43.16 26.19
C ASN A 376 -18.62 -44.48 25.45
N ASP A 377 -18.44 -44.58 24.13
CA ASP A 377 -18.37 -45.89 23.45
C ASP A 377 -17.33 -45.85 22.32
N ILE A 378 -16.31 -46.71 22.43
CA ILE A 378 -15.15 -46.80 21.51
C ILE A 378 -15.18 -48.14 20.75
N SER A 379 -16.27 -48.92 20.84
CA SER A 379 -16.34 -50.29 20.32
C SER A 379 -16.49 -50.43 18.80
N GLN A 380 -16.73 -49.36 18.03
CA GLN A 380 -17.06 -49.46 16.59
C GLN A 380 -16.36 -48.44 15.67
N CYS A 381 -15.04 -48.57 15.48
CA CYS A 381 -14.35 -47.89 14.36
C CYS A 381 -13.50 -48.88 13.52
N PRO A 382 -14.03 -49.43 12.41
CA PRO A 382 -13.45 -50.58 11.73
C PRO A 382 -12.56 -50.19 10.53
N PHE A 383 -11.50 -49.39 10.72
CA PHE A 383 -10.50 -49.15 9.67
C PHE A 383 -9.06 -49.00 10.19
N ALA A 384 -8.61 -50.00 10.96
CA ALA A 384 -7.21 -50.19 11.31
C ALA A 384 -6.69 -51.55 10.79
N SER A 385 -6.21 -51.62 9.55
CA SER A 385 -5.28 -52.69 9.14
C SER A 385 -4.52 -52.35 7.84
N LYS A 386 -3.21 -52.71 7.81
CA LYS A 386 -2.27 -52.70 6.67
C LYS A 386 -1.82 -51.28 6.24
N MET A 387 -0.54 -50.92 6.28
CA MET A 387 0.63 -51.67 5.78
C MET A 387 1.84 -51.63 6.72
N SER A 388 2.82 -52.49 6.42
CA SER A 388 4.01 -52.81 7.22
C SER A 388 5.32 -52.38 6.53
N VAL A 389 6.34 -52.04 7.33
CA VAL A 389 7.73 -52.62 7.36
C VAL A 389 8.32 -53.02 5.99
N VAL A 390 9.53 -52.66 5.53
CA VAL A 390 10.80 -52.12 6.09
C VAL A 390 11.31 -50.96 5.17
N ASP A 391 12.41 -50.22 5.37
CA ASP A 391 13.55 -50.29 6.32
C ASP A 391 14.12 -48.88 6.62
N SER A 392 15.20 -48.80 7.41
CA SER A 392 16.05 -47.61 7.56
C SER A 392 17.54 -47.95 7.38
N ALA A 393 18.19 -47.36 6.36
CA ALA A 393 19.64 -47.42 6.21
C ALA A 393 20.27 -46.03 6.37
N TYR A 394 21.26 -45.94 7.27
CA TYR A 394 22.22 -44.85 7.43
C TYR A 394 21.75 -43.53 8.09
N ASN A 395 21.75 -43.52 9.42
CA ASN A 395 22.19 -42.34 10.19
C ASN A 395 23.03 -42.77 11.40
N PRO A 396 24.38 -42.80 11.30
CA PRO A 396 25.24 -43.12 12.42
C PRO A 396 25.54 -41.85 13.23
N HIS A 397 24.99 -41.74 14.44
CA HIS A 397 25.72 -41.38 15.68
C HIS A 397 24.77 -41.35 16.88
N VAL A 398 24.49 -42.54 17.44
CA VAL A 398 23.82 -42.69 18.73
C VAL A 398 24.86 -42.74 19.86
N ARG A 399 24.63 -41.99 20.94
CA ARG A 399 25.02 -42.39 22.30
C ARG A 399 23.87 -42.11 23.29
N SER A 400 23.20 -43.18 23.68
CA SER A 400 22.27 -43.28 24.82
C SER A 400 23.04 -43.96 26.00
N PRO A 401 22.41 -44.48 27.08
CA PRO A 401 21.05 -44.31 27.61
C PRO A 401 20.98 -44.09 29.15
N GLN A 402 19.77 -43.82 29.67
CA GLN A 402 19.17 -44.29 30.96
C GLN A 402 18.06 -43.30 31.40
N ARG A 403 16.84 -43.66 31.84
CA ARG A 403 16.06 -44.93 31.92
C ARG A 403 14.59 -44.61 31.60
N GLN A 404 13.83 -45.55 31.04
CA GLN A 404 12.35 -45.49 30.99
C GLN A 404 11.73 -45.97 32.32
N PRO A 405 10.47 -45.60 32.60
CA PRO A 405 9.35 -46.48 32.30
C PRO A 405 8.26 -45.82 31.42
N THR A 406 7.25 -46.61 31.06
CA THR A 406 6.33 -46.38 29.93
C THR A 406 4.89 -46.01 30.33
N THR A 407 4.12 -45.58 29.33
CA THR A 407 2.64 -45.48 29.24
C THR A 407 1.95 -44.30 29.94
N GLY A 408 1.06 -43.63 29.20
CA GLY A 408 0.24 -42.50 29.64
C GLY A 408 -0.03 -41.52 28.50
N LEU A 409 -1.24 -41.54 27.92
CA LEU A 409 -1.71 -40.57 26.94
C LEU A 409 -2.37 -39.41 27.70
N ASP A 410 -1.54 -38.58 28.35
CA ASP A 410 -2.00 -37.46 29.16
C ASP A 410 -1.66 -36.12 28.51
N THR A 411 -2.66 -35.49 27.89
CA THR A 411 -2.60 -34.07 27.51
C THR A 411 -2.62 -33.25 28.80
N PRO A 412 -1.60 -32.42 29.11
CA PRO A 412 -1.67 -31.54 30.26
C PRO A 412 -2.81 -30.53 30.07
N PRO A 413 -3.57 -30.17 31.14
CA PRO A 413 -4.54 -29.10 31.03
C PRO A 413 -3.81 -27.79 30.65
N LEU A 414 -4.25 -27.15 29.57
CA LEU A 414 -3.77 -25.84 29.14
C LEU A 414 -4.20 -24.77 30.14
N THR A 415 -3.44 -24.69 31.24
CA THR A 415 -3.40 -23.53 32.11
C THR A 415 -2.81 -22.38 31.28
N PRO A 416 -3.36 -21.15 31.30
CA PRO A 416 -2.91 -20.11 30.40
C PRO A 416 -1.44 -19.76 30.67
N LEU A 417 -0.58 -19.91 29.65
CA LEU A 417 0.64 -19.12 29.63
C LEU A 417 0.20 -17.69 29.34
N GLU A 418 0.38 -16.78 30.30
CA GLU A 418 0.29 -15.34 30.05
C GLU A 418 1.45 -14.92 29.13
N SER A 419 1.35 -15.23 27.84
CA SER A 419 2.21 -14.63 26.83
C SER A 419 1.80 -13.16 26.68
N LYS A 420 2.36 -12.31 27.54
CA LYS A 420 2.42 -10.87 27.31
C LYS A 420 3.27 -10.62 26.07
N ILE A 421 2.64 -10.75 24.90
CA ILE A 421 3.21 -10.32 23.63
C ILE A 421 3.17 -8.79 23.65
N HIS A 422 4.15 -8.20 24.33
CA HIS A 422 4.53 -6.83 24.03
C HIS A 422 5.09 -6.83 22.61
N PRO A 423 4.70 -5.88 21.74
CA PRO A 423 5.44 -5.67 20.50
C PRO A 423 6.90 -5.41 20.88
N ILE A 424 7.83 -6.10 20.22
CA ILE A 424 9.27 -5.97 20.48
C ILE A 424 9.73 -4.64 19.87
N ILE A 425 9.39 -3.54 20.56
CA ILE A 425 10.05 -2.25 20.41
C ILE A 425 11.39 -2.39 21.14
N PRO A 426 12.55 -2.30 20.46
CA PRO A 426 13.84 -2.25 21.13
C PRO A 426 13.85 -1.06 22.10
N ALA A 427 14.25 -1.28 23.35
CA ALA A 427 14.29 -0.24 24.38
C ALA A 427 15.23 0.93 24.03
N ASP A 428 16.07 0.75 23.01
CA ASP A 428 17.07 1.68 22.50
C ASP A 428 16.44 2.80 21.66
N LEU A 429 15.25 2.57 21.09
CA LEU A 429 14.46 3.61 20.44
C LEU A 429 13.73 4.44 21.50
N LYS A 430 14.23 5.66 21.73
CA LYS A 430 13.58 6.71 22.55
C LYS A 430 12.31 7.27 21.88
N ILE A 431 11.45 6.42 21.31
CA ILE A 431 10.09 6.80 20.94
C ILE A 431 9.38 7.15 22.26
N PRO A 432 8.87 8.38 22.44
CA PRO A 432 8.16 8.73 23.67
C PRO A 432 6.99 7.79 23.87
N THR A 433 6.92 7.12 25.03
CA THR A 433 5.74 6.36 25.42
C THR A 433 4.58 7.33 25.47
N HIS A 434 3.58 7.17 24.59
CA HIS A 434 2.56 8.19 24.28
C HIS A 434 2.08 8.95 25.52
N ALA A 435 2.60 10.17 25.72
CA ALA A 435 1.78 11.22 26.29
C ALA A 435 0.51 11.31 25.44
N GLN A 436 -0.63 11.63 26.05
CA GLN A 436 -1.93 11.69 25.36
C GLN A 436 -1.99 12.87 24.38
N GLU A 437 -1.30 12.75 23.24
CA GLU A 437 -1.54 13.60 22.09
C GLU A 437 -3.00 13.41 21.64
N PRO A 438 -3.68 14.49 21.22
CA PRO A 438 -5.04 14.38 20.72
C PRO A 438 -5.07 13.46 19.50
N ILE A 439 -5.99 12.49 19.50
CA ILE A 439 -6.17 11.54 18.40
C ILE A 439 -6.32 12.31 17.09
N ASP A 440 -5.44 12.03 16.13
CA ASP A 440 -5.50 12.61 14.78
C ASP A 440 -6.71 12.03 14.03
N THR A 441 -7.76 12.85 13.89
CA THR A 441 -8.97 12.53 13.12
C THR A 441 -8.99 13.23 11.76
N SER A 442 -7.87 13.76 11.29
CA SER A 442 -7.69 14.16 9.89
C SER A 442 -7.84 12.95 8.96
N PHE A 443 -8.01 13.18 7.65
CA PHE A 443 -8.05 12.06 6.71
C PHE A 443 -6.70 11.34 6.62
N LEU A 444 -5.58 12.06 6.69
CA LEU A 444 -4.25 11.44 6.66
C LEU A 444 -4.01 10.60 7.93
N GLY A 445 -4.37 11.11 9.12
CA GLY A 445 -4.36 10.31 10.36
C GLY A 445 -5.08 8.97 10.24
N ARG A 446 -6.26 8.95 9.59
CA ARG A 446 -7.00 7.71 9.30
C ARG A 446 -6.33 6.82 8.25
N MET A 447 -5.64 7.41 7.26
CA MET A 447 -4.91 6.63 6.24
C MET A 447 -3.65 5.94 6.80
N ARG A 448 -3.09 6.37 7.93
CA ARG A 448 -1.94 5.70 8.56
C ARG A 448 -2.21 4.22 8.84
N LYS A 449 -3.43 3.83 9.21
CA LYS A 449 -3.81 2.42 9.46
C LYS A 449 -3.93 1.54 8.21
N TYR A 450 -3.66 2.09 7.02
CA TYR A 450 -3.53 1.35 5.76
C TYR A 450 -2.08 1.29 5.28
N MET A 451 -1.13 1.74 6.10
CA MET A 451 0.31 1.59 5.90
C MET A 451 0.81 0.36 6.68
N PRO A 452 1.90 -0.29 6.24
CA PRO A 452 2.59 -1.30 7.04
C PRO A 452 3.00 -0.75 8.42
N GLY A 453 2.97 -1.60 9.45
CA GLY A 453 3.26 -1.20 10.83
C GLY A 453 4.60 -0.48 11.01
N GLY A 454 5.67 -0.95 10.35
CA GLY A 454 6.96 -0.28 10.40
C GLY A 454 6.94 1.13 9.79
N HIS A 455 6.17 1.33 8.72
CA HIS A 455 6.00 2.65 8.09
C HIS A 455 5.20 3.60 9.00
N GLN A 456 4.24 3.07 9.77
CA GLN A 456 3.57 3.85 10.82
C GLN A 456 4.57 4.28 11.91
N LEU A 457 5.36 3.34 12.45
CA LEU A 457 6.37 3.62 13.49
C LEU A 457 7.42 4.63 13.02
N PHE A 458 7.86 4.55 11.76
CA PHE A 458 8.76 5.53 11.16
C PHE A 458 8.19 6.96 11.23
N LEU A 459 6.92 7.15 10.86
CA LEU A 459 6.29 8.47 10.87
C LEU A 459 6.14 9.06 12.28
N ASP A 460 6.00 8.22 13.32
CA ASP A 460 6.01 8.68 14.71
C ASP A 460 7.44 9.03 15.18
N HIS A 461 8.45 8.27 14.77
CA HIS A 461 9.84 8.61 15.01
C HIS A 461 10.24 9.93 14.31
N LEU A 462 9.89 10.10 13.03
CA LEU A 462 10.14 11.34 12.29
C LEU A 462 9.46 12.55 12.95
N ARG A 463 8.27 12.37 13.54
CA ARG A 463 7.60 13.43 14.33
C ARG A 463 8.36 13.75 15.61
N SER A 464 8.94 12.74 16.27
CA SER A 464 9.72 12.92 17.50
C SER A 464 11.00 13.74 17.32
N ILE A 465 11.59 13.75 16.12
CA ILE A 465 12.78 14.57 15.76
C ILE A 465 12.44 16.07 15.76
N ARG A 466 11.18 16.44 15.47
CA ARG A 466 10.70 17.84 15.45
C ARG A 466 11.52 18.77 14.53
N PHE A 467 11.96 18.27 13.37
CA PHE A 467 12.80 19.02 12.43
C PHE A 467 12.22 20.37 12.01
N GLY A 468 10.99 20.39 11.46
CA GLY A 468 10.38 21.63 10.97
C GLY A 468 10.23 22.72 12.05
N PRO A 469 9.73 22.43 13.27
CA PRO A 469 9.73 23.38 14.38
C PRO A 469 11.11 23.93 14.75
N VAL A 470 12.17 23.11 14.71
CA VAL A 470 13.55 23.53 14.99
C VAL A 470 14.05 24.46 13.89
N VAL A 471 13.94 24.06 12.62
CA VAL A 471 14.43 24.88 11.50
C VAL A 471 13.69 26.20 11.39
N ARG A 472 12.36 26.23 11.61
CA ARG A 472 11.57 27.47 11.63
C ARG A 472 11.94 28.44 12.76
N ALA A 473 12.67 28.01 13.78
CA ALA A 473 13.29 28.92 14.75
C ALA A 473 14.60 29.51 14.19
N LEU A 474 15.46 28.68 13.61
CA LEU A 474 16.75 29.07 13.01
C LEU A 474 16.62 30.04 11.82
N THR A 475 15.49 30.02 11.12
CA THR A 475 15.23 30.93 9.99
C THR A 475 15.18 32.40 10.39
N GLN A 476 15.00 32.73 11.67
CA GLN A 476 15.05 34.11 12.17
C GLN A 476 16.44 34.74 12.02
N ASP A 477 17.50 33.93 12.16
CA ASP A 477 18.89 34.37 12.08
C ASP A 477 19.54 34.08 10.71
N SER A 478 18.83 33.38 9.81
CA SER A 478 19.35 32.94 8.50
C SER A 478 18.31 33.09 7.38
N PRO A 479 18.29 34.22 6.67
CA PRO A 479 17.38 34.44 5.53
C PRO A 479 17.52 33.39 4.42
N HIS A 480 18.74 32.91 4.15
CA HIS A 480 18.98 31.90 3.12
C HIS A 480 18.38 30.52 3.49
N LEU A 481 18.39 30.18 4.78
CA LEU A 481 17.69 29.00 5.29
C LEU A 481 16.16 29.17 5.19
N ALA A 482 15.65 30.39 5.46
CA ALA A 482 14.24 30.73 5.31
C ALA A 482 13.77 30.57 3.86
N ASP A 483 14.52 31.11 2.89
CA ASP A 483 14.25 30.96 1.46
C ASP A 483 14.20 29.49 1.05
N SER A 484 15.17 28.68 1.50
CA SER A 484 15.28 27.27 1.13
C SER A 484 14.17 26.40 1.75
N TYR A 485 13.79 26.67 3.00
CA TYR A 485 12.63 26.05 3.65
C TYR A 485 11.33 26.42 2.93
N ASN A 486 11.18 27.70 2.59
CA ASN A 486 10.05 28.19 1.80
C ASN A 486 10.01 27.61 0.37
N MET A 487 11.15 27.29 -0.25
CA MET A 487 11.22 26.60 -1.53
C MET A 487 10.68 25.17 -1.43
N ALA A 488 11.03 24.42 -0.38
CA ALA A 488 10.51 23.08 -0.14
C ALA A 488 9.00 23.07 0.08
N LEU A 489 8.47 23.99 0.90
CA LEU A 489 7.01 24.19 1.06
C LEU A 489 6.32 24.56 -0.26
N GLN A 490 6.92 25.43 -1.07
CA GLN A 490 6.36 25.80 -2.37
C GLN A 490 6.36 24.62 -3.36
N ALA A 491 7.38 23.77 -3.36
CA ALA A 491 7.39 22.54 -4.16
C ALA A 491 6.28 21.58 -3.72
N LEU A 492 6.10 21.37 -2.40
CA LEU A 492 5.01 20.55 -1.87
C LEU A 492 3.62 21.13 -2.20
N SER A 493 3.47 22.47 -2.23
CA SER A 493 2.26 23.12 -2.72
C SER A 493 2.02 22.85 -4.21
N ARG A 494 3.07 22.93 -5.06
CA ARG A 494 2.97 22.62 -6.50
C ARG A 494 2.58 21.16 -6.74
N PHE A 495 3.14 20.23 -5.95
CA PHE A 495 2.73 18.82 -5.94
C PHE A 495 1.24 18.67 -5.63
N ARG A 496 0.75 19.35 -4.58
CA ARG A 496 -0.67 19.32 -4.20
C ARG A 496 -1.58 19.92 -5.29
N ASP A 497 -1.18 21.01 -5.93
CA ASP A 497 -1.89 21.55 -7.11
C ASP A 497 -1.89 20.56 -8.30
N ALA A 498 -0.78 19.84 -8.54
CA ALA A 498 -0.73 18.77 -9.56
C ALA A 498 -1.69 17.63 -9.23
N HIS A 499 -1.69 17.16 -7.99
CA HIS A 499 -2.63 16.15 -7.52
C HIS A 499 -4.10 16.59 -7.63
N ILE A 500 -4.41 17.87 -7.33
CA ILE A 500 -5.75 18.44 -7.57
C ILE A 500 -6.12 18.40 -9.06
N ARG A 501 -5.20 18.72 -9.97
CA ARG A 501 -5.45 18.62 -11.44
C ARG A 501 -5.74 17.18 -11.85
N VAL A 502 -4.92 16.23 -11.42
CA VAL A 502 -5.11 14.79 -11.69
C VAL A 502 -6.48 14.35 -11.16
N VAL A 503 -6.78 14.55 -9.88
CA VAL A 503 -8.06 14.14 -9.29
C VAL A 503 -9.27 14.80 -9.97
N THR A 504 -9.15 16.06 -10.36
CA THR A 504 -10.21 16.74 -11.14
C THR A 504 -10.45 16.06 -12.49
N ARG A 505 -9.37 15.75 -13.21
CA ARG A 505 -9.44 15.10 -14.53
C ARG A 505 -9.92 13.64 -14.45
N TYR A 506 -9.45 12.87 -13.47
CA TYR A 506 -9.67 11.42 -13.35
C TYR A 506 -10.90 11.02 -12.54
N VAL A 507 -11.43 11.89 -11.68
CA VAL A 507 -12.59 11.55 -10.85
C VAL A 507 -13.77 12.47 -11.14
N ILE A 508 -13.56 13.78 -11.15
CA ILE A 508 -14.66 14.75 -11.12
C ILE A 508 -15.28 14.96 -12.49
N CYS A 509 -14.45 15.12 -13.53
CA CYS A 509 -14.93 15.28 -14.90
C CYS A 509 -15.68 14.03 -15.39
N PRO A 510 -15.15 12.79 -15.23
CA PRO A 510 -15.89 11.56 -15.56
C PRO A 510 -17.19 11.40 -14.75
N ALA A 511 -17.18 11.63 -13.43
CA ALA A 511 -18.37 11.54 -12.59
C ALA A 511 -19.52 12.43 -13.10
N ARG A 512 -19.21 13.67 -13.52
CA ARG A 512 -20.18 14.61 -14.07
C ARG A 512 -20.64 14.25 -15.49
N SER A 513 -19.82 13.51 -16.24
CA SER A 513 -20.16 13.08 -17.60
C SER A 513 -21.24 12.00 -17.66
N LYS A 514 -21.43 11.18 -16.60
CA LYS A 514 -22.53 10.18 -16.55
C LYS A 514 -23.92 10.84 -16.39
N THR A 515 -23.99 12.10 -15.94
CA THR A 515 -25.26 12.82 -15.69
C THR A 515 -25.69 13.71 -16.85
N ILE A 516 -26.42 13.13 -17.81
CA ILE A 516 -27.22 13.89 -18.80
C ILE A 516 -28.52 14.43 -18.15
N VAL A 517 -28.96 13.86 -17.02
CA VAL A 517 -29.97 14.44 -16.13
C VAL A 517 -29.26 15.18 -14.99
N ARG A 518 -29.65 16.45 -14.75
CA ARG A 518 -29.18 17.23 -13.60
C ARG A 518 -29.67 16.60 -12.29
N ASP A 519 -28.77 15.94 -11.57
CA ASP A 519 -28.99 15.55 -10.18
C ASP A 519 -28.60 16.71 -9.23
N PRO A 520 -29.54 17.26 -8.44
CA PRO A 520 -29.25 18.31 -7.46
C PRO A 520 -28.22 17.90 -6.39
N ALA A 521 -28.02 16.60 -6.14
CA ALA A 521 -27.02 16.14 -5.19
C ALA A 521 -25.58 16.37 -5.69
N LEU A 522 -25.33 16.38 -7.00
CA LEU A 522 -24.01 16.66 -7.58
C LEU A 522 -23.64 18.16 -7.53
N ASP A 523 -24.63 19.06 -7.52
CA ASP A 523 -24.43 20.50 -7.31
C ASP A 523 -23.96 20.82 -5.87
N SER A 524 -24.10 19.89 -4.91
CA SER A 524 -23.54 20.02 -3.56
C SER A 524 -22.01 19.83 -3.46
N GLY A 525 -21.35 19.42 -4.55
CA GLY A 525 -19.89 19.27 -4.62
C GLY A 525 -19.31 17.99 -3.99
N SER A 526 -20.15 17.00 -3.64
CA SER A 526 -19.76 15.76 -2.96
C SER A 526 -19.29 14.63 -3.90
N VAL A 527 -18.27 14.84 -4.73
CA VAL A 527 -17.61 13.74 -5.46
C VAL A 527 -16.57 13.05 -4.55
N ARG A 528 -16.79 11.77 -4.24
CA ARG A 528 -15.94 10.96 -3.35
C ARG A 528 -14.85 10.20 -4.10
N GLY A 529 -13.67 10.06 -3.48
CA GLY A 529 -12.60 9.19 -3.97
C GLY A 529 -12.80 7.71 -3.63
N THR A 530 -11.84 6.86 -3.99
CA THR A 530 -11.75 5.47 -3.47
C THR A 530 -11.61 5.45 -1.95
N GLY A 531 -10.95 6.48 -1.38
CA GLY A 531 -10.82 6.77 0.05
C GLY A 531 -12.05 7.38 0.75
N GLY A 532 -13.25 7.30 0.15
CA GLY A 532 -14.52 7.70 0.77
C GLY A 532 -14.79 9.20 1.00
N THR A 533 -13.78 10.08 0.92
CA THR A 533 -13.91 11.52 1.21
C THR A 533 -14.22 12.41 0.01
N SER A 534 -14.90 13.54 0.22
CA SER A 534 -15.04 14.61 -0.79
C SER A 534 -13.67 15.22 -1.12
N LEU A 535 -13.26 15.12 -2.37
CA LEU A 535 -11.85 15.23 -2.75
C LEU A 535 -11.32 16.67 -2.83
N VAL A 536 -12.02 17.57 -3.53
CA VAL A 536 -11.49 18.92 -3.80
C VAL A 536 -11.37 19.80 -2.57
N PRO A 537 -12.37 19.88 -1.67
CA PRO A 537 -12.25 20.69 -0.47
C PRO A 537 -11.08 20.22 0.40
N LEU A 538 -10.92 18.91 0.56
CA LEU A 538 -9.86 18.30 1.34
C LEU A 538 -8.47 18.62 0.78
N LEU A 539 -8.24 18.37 -0.52
CA LEU A 539 -6.95 18.62 -1.16
C LEU A 539 -6.58 20.11 -1.21
N LYS A 540 -7.58 21.00 -1.35
CA LYS A 540 -7.36 22.46 -1.26
C LYS A 540 -6.94 22.89 0.14
N VAL A 541 -7.65 22.44 1.18
CA VAL A 541 -7.27 22.69 2.58
C VAL A 541 -5.83 22.25 2.82
N TYR A 542 -5.45 21.06 2.35
CA TYR A 542 -4.08 20.57 2.49
C TYR A 542 -3.08 21.51 1.83
N ARG A 543 -3.26 21.87 0.55
CA ARG A 543 -2.36 22.82 -0.14
C ARG A 543 -2.25 24.14 0.62
N ASP A 544 -3.37 24.69 1.08
CA ASP A 544 -3.40 25.97 1.77
C ASP A 544 -2.67 25.89 3.13
N GLU A 545 -2.73 24.75 3.83
CA GLU A 545 -1.92 24.49 5.05
C GLU A 545 -0.43 24.25 4.79
N THR A 546 -0.02 23.84 3.58
CA THR A 546 1.41 23.85 3.23
C THR A 546 1.94 25.29 3.21
N LEU A 547 1.16 26.20 2.64
CA LEU A 547 1.56 27.61 2.50
C LEU A 547 1.40 28.39 3.81
N SER A 548 0.54 27.96 4.74
CA SER A 548 0.40 28.55 6.08
C SER A 548 1.65 28.39 6.95
N ARG A 549 2.55 27.45 6.60
CA ARG A 549 3.79 27.14 7.35
C ARG A 549 5.04 27.90 6.90
N ARG A 550 4.91 28.77 5.90
CA ARG A 550 6.01 29.63 5.44
C ARG A 550 6.50 30.54 6.55
N VAL A 551 7.79 30.88 6.49
CA VAL A 551 8.52 31.73 7.44
C VAL A 551 9.12 32.97 6.78
#